data_AF-K3X9Q8-F1
#
_entry.id   AF-K3X9Q8-F1
#
_cell.length_a   1.000
_cell.length_b   1.000
_cell.length_c   1.000
_cell.angle_alpha   90.00
_cell.angle_beta   90.00
_cell.angle_gamma   90.00
#
_symmetry.space_group_name_H-M   'P 1'
#
loop_
_entity.id
_entity.type
_entity.pdbx_description
1 polymer ?
#
loop_
_entity_poly.entity_id
_entity_poly.type
_entity_poly.pdbx_seq_one_letter_code
_entity_poly.pdbx_strand_id
1 'polypeptide(L)'
;MSRPPATGNGNGSATTASSNGNVAASGDPFYVFKEELESKVASVHQRHAKWKAIFDAKESPQAKELPALTAQLAHAVTVAEKSLKFLEQTIASVEANRSKFGHIDNAEIASRKAFVASARSELQVVSTEISSEAVKRRIQKEERKLMKPLTSTSSSAGNQYDDNARFLEEEKQRQNQLMKEQDQNLEALSQSVKVVGDVALEINHEIKTQNKMLDDLTEDVVEAQERMNFVMDRMSRLLKTKDKCQLGLIIFLVFVLVVMVFLVIYT
;
A
#
# COMPACT_ATOMS: atom_id res chain seq x y z
N MET A 1 -67.95 -10.26 13.28
CA MET A 1 -67.15 -9.04 13.56
C MET A 1 -65.68 -9.48 13.54
N SER A 2 -65.07 -9.75 12.39
CA SER A 2 -64.67 -8.82 11.31
C SER A 2 -63.57 -7.85 11.77
N ARG A 3 -62.37 -8.12 11.24
CA ARG A 3 -61.02 -7.51 11.40
C ARG A 3 -60.97 -5.97 11.36
N PRO A 4 -59.86 -5.34 11.77
CA PRO A 4 -58.90 -4.85 10.75
C PRO A 4 -57.40 -5.02 11.10
N PRO A 5 -56.49 -4.73 10.14
CA PRO A 5 -55.16 -5.35 10.03
C PRO A 5 -53.99 -4.44 10.43
N ALA A 6 -52.84 -5.07 10.65
CA ALA A 6 -51.54 -4.43 10.78
C ALA A 6 -51.15 -3.71 9.47
N THR A 7 -50.78 -2.44 9.58
CA THR A 7 -50.11 -1.65 8.53
C THR A 7 -48.79 -1.12 9.10
N GLY A 8 -47.71 -1.85 8.87
CA GLY A 8 -46.34 -1.36 9.03
C GLY A 8 -45.83 -0.88 7.67
N ASN A 9 -45.99 0.41 7.39
CA ASN A 9 -45.43 1.10 6.24
C ASN A 9 -44.04 1.62 6.61
N GLY A 10 -43.00 1.10 5.98
CA GLY A 10 -41.60 1.50 6.18
C GLY A 10 -40.89 1.55 4.84
N ASN A 11 -40.96 2.72 4.21
CA ASN A 11 -40.30 3.09 2.96
C ASN A 11 -38.79 2.85 3.06
N GLY A 12 -38.30 1.82 2.37
CA GLY A 12 -36.88 1.61 2.07
C GLY A 12 -36.59 2.08 0.66
N SER A 13 -36.17 3.33 0.55
CA SER A 13 -35.71 4.01 -0.66
C SER A 13 -34.74 3.16 -1.48
N ALA A 14 -35.06 3.02 -2.77
CA ALA A 14 -34.19 2.48 -3.80
C ALA A 14 -32.91 3.31 -3.90
N THR A 15 -31.81 2.78 -3.35
CA THR A 15 -30.47 3.29 -3.66
C THR A 15 -30.04 2.66 -4.98
N THR A 16 -30.27 3.39 -6.08
CA THR A 16 -29.61 3.14 -7.36
C THR A 16 -28.10 3.30 -7.16
N ALA A 17 -27.44 2.18 -6.86
CA ALA A 17 -25.99 2.10 -6.87
C ALA A 17 -25.52 2.30 -8.31
N SER A 18 -24.79 3.40 -8.54
CA SER A 18 -24.02 3.67 -9.75
C SER A 18 -23.07 2.49 -10.00
N SER A 19 -23.44 1.60 -10.93
CA SER A 19 -22.78 0.33 -11.21
C SER A 19 -21.90 0.38 -12.45
N ASN A 20 -21.27 1.52 -12.76
CA ASN A 20 -20.48 1.68 -13.99
C ASN A 20 -18.95 1.70 -13.79
N GLY A 21 -18.45 1.46 -12.57
CA GLY A 21 -16.99 1.42 -12.31
C GLY A 21 -16.36 0.03 -12.22
N ASN A 22 -17.15 -1.05 -12.09
CA ASN A 22 -16.65 -2.32 -11.53
C ASN A 22 -16.65 -3.52 -12.48
N VAL A 23 -17.18 -3.40 -13.70
CA VAL A 23 -17.30 -4.54 -14.62
C VAL A 23 -15.96 -4.89 -15.30
N ALA A 24 -15.07 -3.90 -15.46
CA ALA A 24 -13.71 -4.14 -15.98
C ALA A 24 -12.76 -4.75 -14.93
N ALA A 25 -12.98 -4.46 -13.63
CA ALA A 25 -12.14 -4.96 -12.54
C ALA A 25 -12.34 -6.47 -12.24
N SER A 26 -13.52 -7.02 -12.51
CA SER A 26 -13.85 -8.42 -12.17
C SER A 26 -13.16 -9.49 -13.03
N GLY A 27 -12.49 -9.10 -14.13
CA GLY A 27 -11.85 -10.04 -15.07
C GLY A 27 -10.36 -9.78 -15.32
N ASP A 28 -9.79 -8.72 -14.77
CA ASP A 28 -8.38 -8.40 -14.96
C ASP A 28 -7.53 -8.97 -13.82
N PRO A 29 -6.59 -9.90 -14.11
CA PRO A 29 -5.70 -10.47 -13.11
C PRO A 29 -4.93 -9.41 -12.29
N PHE A 30 -4.64 -8.25 -12.87
CA PHE A 30 -3.93 -7.17 -12.17
C PHE A 30 -4.59 -6.80 -10.84
N TYR A 31 -5.93 -6.66 -10.81
CA TYR A 31 -6.62 -6.21 -9.61
C TYR A 31 -6.63 -7.26 -8.49
N VAL A 32 -6.65 -8.55 -8.85
CA VAL A 32 -6.52 -9.65 -7.88
C VAL A 32 -5.14 -9.63 -7.22
N PHE A 33 -4.08 -9.49 -8.02
CA PHE A 33 -2.72 -9.41 -7.50
C PHE A 33 -2.43 -8.08 -6.79
N LYS A 34 -3.12 -7.00 -7.18
CA LYS A 34 -3.09 -5.71 -6.48
C LYS A 34 -3.63 -5.87 -5.05
N GLU A 35 -4.80 -6.47 -4.87
CA GLU A 35 -5.38 -6.72 -3.54
C GLU A 35 -4.45 -7.59 -2.68
N GLU A 36 -3.84 -8.63 -3.28
CA GLU A 36 -2.86 -9.46 -2.59
C GLU A 36 -1.63 -8.67 -2.14
N LEU A 37 -1.10 -7.79 -3.01
CA LEU A 37 0.01 -6.92 -2.67
C LEU A 37 -0.37 -5.91 -1.59
N GLU A 38 -1.55 -5.29 -1.67
CA GLU A 38 -2.04 -4.36 -0.65
C GLU A 38 -2.14 -5.04 0.72
N SER A 39 -2.60 -6.28 0.77
CA SER A 39 -2.62 -7.09 2.00
C SER A 39 -1.20 -7.35 2.55
N LYS A 40 -0.23 -7.66 1.66
CA LYS A 40 1.17 -7.84 2.04
C LYS A 40 1.81 -6.54 2.55
N VAL A 41 1.57 -5.42 1.88
CA VAL A 41 2.05 -4.08 2.29
C VAL A 41 1.42 -3.66 3.62
N ALA A 42 0.13 -3.92 3.84
CA ALA A 42 -0.52 -3.67 5.12
C ALA A 42 0.10 -4.49 6.27
N SER A 43 0.46 -5.75 6.01
CA SER A 43 1.19 -6.61 6.97
C SER A 43 2.58 -6.06 7.30
N VAL A 44 3.30 -5.54 6.30
CA VAL A 44 4.60 -4.85 6.48
C VAL A 44 4.41 -3.63 7.39
N HIS A 45 3.44 -2.76 7.09
CA HIS A 45 3.14 -1.57 7.90
C HIS A 45 2.78 -1.90 9.34
N GLN A 46 1.94 -2.91 9.56
CA GLN A 46 1.56 -3.34 10.90
C GLN A 46 2.76 -3.84 11.71
N ARG A 47 3.65 -4.61 11.08
CA ARG A 47 4.88 -5.12 11.73
C ARG A 47 5.87 -3.99 11.98
N HIS A 48 6.05 -3.08 11.01
CA HIS A 48 6.91 -1.91 11.11
C HIS A 48 6.46 -0.98 12.24
N ALA A 49 5.17 -0.70 12.37
CA ALA A 49 4.64 0.12 13.47
C ALA A 49 4.97 -0.47 14.86
N LYS A 50 4.77 -1.78 15.04
CA LYS A 50 5.12 -2.49 16.28
C LYS A 50 6.63 -2.46 16.53
N TRP A 51 7.42 -2.76 15.50
CA TRP A 51 8.87 -2.73 15.55
C TRP A 51 9.40 -1.34 15.93
N LYS A 52 8.87 -0.28 15.30
CA LYS A 52 9.27 1.11 15.52
C LYS A 52 8.94 1.59 16.93
N ALA A 53 7.77 1.21 17.47
CA ALA A 53 7.42 1.50 18.86
C ALA A 53 8.44 0.91 19.86
N ILE A 54 8.89 -0.34 19.64
CA ILE A 54 9.91 -0.99 20.48
C ILE A 54 11.29 -0.37 20.25
N PHE A 55 11.61 -0.02 19.01
CA PHE A 55 12.86 0.63 18.66
C PHE A 55 12.99 2.03 19.28
N ASP A 56 11.91 2.82 19.33
CA ASP A 56 11.95 4.18 19.89
C ASP A 56 11.90 4.17 21.43
N ALA A 57 11.24 3.18 22.03
CA ALA A 57 11.24 2.96 23.47
C ALA A 57 12.63 2.48 23.94
N LYS A 58 13.58 3.40 24.18
CA LYS A 58 14.99 3.14 24.54
C LYS A 58 15.21 2.07 25.61
N GLU A 59 14.28 1.92 26.56
CA GLU A 59 14.26 0.83 27.53
C GLU A 59 12.84 0.26 27.65
N SER A 60 12.62 -0.94 27.11
CA SER A 60 11.38 -1.69 27.23
C SER A 60 11.71 -3.17 27.43
N PRO A 61 10.98 -3.92 28.29
CA PRO A 61 11.13 -5.37 28.39
C PRO A 61 10.84 -6.08 27.05
N GLN A 62 10.09 -5.43 26.15
CA GLN A 62 9.79 -5.90 24.80
C GLN A 62 10.98 -5.77 23.84
N ALA A 63 12.07 -5.09 24.24
CA ALA A 63 13.27 -4.96 23.41
C ALA A 63 13.92 -6.32 23.07
N LYS A 64 13.65 -7.36 23.88
CA LYS A 64 14.06 -8.74 23.61
C LYS A 64 13.44 -9.33 22.34
N GLU A 65 12.28 -8.82 21.92
CA GLU A 65 11.59 -9.28 20.70
C GLU A 65 12.09 -8.57 19.43
N LEU A 66 12.87 -7.50 19.58
CA LEU A 66 13.35 -6.68 18.47
C LEU A 66 14.11 -7.47 17.39
N PRO A 67 15.02 -8.43 17.72
CA PRO A 67 15.72 -9.22 16.70
C PRO A 67 14.75 -10.08 15.88
N ALA A 68 13.83 -10.78 16.55
CA ALA A 68 12.83 -11.62 15.91
C ALA A 68 11.86 -10.81 15.03
N LEU A 69 11.41 -9.64 15.52
CA LEU A 69 10.56 -8.73 14.75
C LEU A 69 11.29 -8.16 13.52
N THR A 70 12.59 -7.86 13.64
CA THR A 70 13.42 -7.39 12.51
C THR A 70 13.52 -8.46 11.43
N ALA A 71 13.78 -9.72 11.80
CA ALA A 71 13.81 -10.83 10.84
C ALA A 71 12.45 -11.07 10.16
N GLN A 72 11.36 -11.03 10.93
CA GLN A 72 10.01 -11.18 10.40
C GLN A 72 9.63 -10.04 9.44
N LEU A 73 10.00 -8.80 9.78
CA LEU A 73 9.78 -7.63 8.94
C LEU A 73 10.61 -7.72 7.65
N ALA A 74 11.87 -8.14 7.76
CA ALA A 74 12.74 -8.36 6.61
C ALA A 74 12.16 -9.39 5.63
N HIS A 75 11.64 -10.50 6.15
CA HIS A 75 10.95 -11.50 5.36
C HIS A 75 9.67 -10.94 4.70
N ALA A 76 8.85 -10.21 5.44
CA ALA A 76 7.61 -9.63 4.92
C ALA A 76 7.88 -8.63 3.78
N VAL A 77 8.89 -7.76 3.92
CA VAL A 77 9.34 -6.84 2.86
C VAL A 77 9.77 -7.63 1.62
N THR A 78 10.60 -8.67 1.80
CA THR A 78 11.08 -9.51 0.69
C THR A 78 9.92 -10.19 -0.07
N VAL A 79 8.88 -10.63 0.64
CA VAL A 79 7.70 -11.25 0.03
C VAL A 79 6.85 -10.23 -0.73
N ALA A 80 6.65 -9.04 -0.16
CA ALA A 80 5.91 -7.96 -0.83
C ALA A 80 6.63 -7.50 -2.11
N GLU A 81 7.95 -7.34 -2.05
CA GLU A 81 8.78 -6.95 -3.19
C GLU A 81 8.71 -7.94 -4.36
N LYS A 82 8.70 -9.25 -4.08
CA LYS A 82 8.50 -10.26 -5.13
C LYS A 82 7.15 -10.12 -5.83
N SER A 83 6.08 -9.86 -5.08
CA SER A 83 4.75 -9.62 -5.64
C SER A 83 4.68 -8.32 -6.44
N LEU A 84 5.34 -7.27 -5.96
CA LEU A 84 5.45 -6.00 -6.66
C LEU A 84 6.17 -6.15 -8.01
N LYS A 85 7.31 -6.85 -8.03
CA LYS A 85 8.08 -7.16 -9.24
C LYS A 85 7.26 -7.96 -10.27
N PHE A 86 6.41 -8.86 -9.80
CA PHE A 86 5.49 -9.60 -10.68
C PHE A 86 4.44 -8.68 -11.34
N LEU A 87 3.86 -7.75 -10.57
CA LEU A 87 2.92 -6.77 -11.12
C LEU A 87 3.58 -5.88 -12.18
N GLU A 88 4.82 -5.45 -11.95
CA GLU A 88 5.59 -4.68 -12.94
C GLU A 88 5.82 -5.42 -14.24
N GLN A 89 6.24 -6.68 -14.15
CA GLN A 89 6.45 -7.50 -15.34
C GLN A 89 5.16 -7.67 -16.13
N THR A 90 4.03 -7.74 -15.42
CA THR A 90 2.71 -7.82 -16.03
C THR A 90 2.35 -6.50 -16.73
N ILE A 91 2.56 -5.35 -16.08
CA ILE A 91 2.35 -4.02 -16.69
C ILE A 91 3.24 -3.86 -17.93
N ALA A 92 4.54 -4.16 -17.81
CA ALA A 92 5.48 -4.07 -18.91
C ALA A 92 5.10 -4.99 -20.09
N SER A 93 4.56 -6.19 -19.80
CA SER A 93 4.07 -7.10 -20.83
C SER A 93 2.84 -6.57 -21.55
N VAL A 94 1.93 -5.90 -20.83
CA VAL A 94 0.75 -5.23 -21.40
C VAL A 94 1.18 -4.03 -22.23
N GLU A 95 2.16 -3.25 -21.76
CA GLU A 95 2.74 -2.12 -22.51
C GLU A 95 3.42 -2.58 -23.80
N ALA A 96 4.21 -3.65 -23.76
CA ALA A 96 4.86 -4.20 -24.94
C ALA A 96 3.87 -4.76 -25.98
N ASN A 97 2.65 -5.13 -25.56
CA ASN A 97 1.64 -5.75 -26.39
C ASN A 97 0.33 -4.94 -26.47
N ARG A 98 0.39 -3.60 -26.56
CA ARG A 98 -0.81 -2.72 -26.56
C ARG A 98 -1.92 -3.18 -27.50
N SER A 99 -1.59 -3.70 -28.69
CA SER A 99 -2.56 -4.18 -29.68
C SER A 99 -3.40 -5.37 -29.22
N LYS A 100 -2.87 -6.23 -28.34
CA LYS A 100 -3.59 -7.36 -27.74
C LYS A 100 -4.44 -6.96 -26.54
N PHE A 101 -4.12 -5.83 -25.91
CA PHE A 101 -4.76 -5.33 -24.69
C PHE A 101 -5.48 -4.00 -24.93
N GLY A 102 -6.19 -3.86 -26.06
CA GLY A 102 -6.86 -2.61 -26.43
C GLY A 102 -7.97 -2.14 -25.48
N HIS A 103 -8.38 -2.97 -24.51
CA HIS A 103 -9.33 -2.60 -23.44
C HIS A 103 -8.67 -1.87 -22.26
N ILE A 104 -7.33 -1.89 -22.17
CA ILE A 104 -6.55 -1.22 -21.12
C ILE A 104 -6.02 0.08 -21.71
N ASP A 105 -6.62 1.22 -21.37
CA ASP A 105 -6.22 2.52 -21.90
C ASP A 105 -4.92 3.06 -21.23
N ASN A 106 -4.42 4.20 -21.71
CA ASN A 106 -3.18 4.78 -21.17
C ASN A 106 -3.37 5.34 -19.74
N ALA A 107 -4.58 5.80 -19.40
CA ALA A 107 -4.89 6.28 -18.06
C ALA A 107 -4.85 5.14 -17.03
N GLU A 108 -5.36 3.97 -17.41
CA GLU A 108 -5.29 2.76 -16.62
C GLU A 108 -3.83 2.30 -16.43
N ILE A 109 -3.02 2.26 -17.49
CA ILE A 109 -1.59 1.94 -17.37
C ILE A 109 -0.87 2.92 -16.44
N ALA A 110 -1.17 4.22 -16.53
CA ALA A 110 -0.60 5.22 -15.65
C ALA A 110 -0.99 5.01 -14.18
N SER A 111 -2.26 4.72 -13.91
CA SER A 111 -2.75 4.37 -12.58
C SER A 111 -2.02 3.15 -12.00
N ARG A 112 -1.84 2.09 -12.80
CA ARG A 112 -1.11 0.87 -12.38
C ARG A 112 0.34 1.16 -12.03
N LYS A 113 1.03 1.97 -12.84
CA LYS A 113 2.43 2.36 -12.61
C LYS A 113 2.57 3.26 -11.39
N ALA A 114 1.65 4.20 -11.20
CA ALA A 114 1.65 5.07 -10.03
C ALA A 114 1.45 4.26 -8.73
N PHE A 115 0.53 3.29 -8.72
CA PHE A 115 0.33 2.38 -7.60
C PHE A 115 1.61 1.59 -7.27
N VAL A 116 2.22 0.97 -8.29
CA VAL A 116 3.48 0.23 -8.14
C VAL A 116 4.60 1.10 -7.59
N ALA A 117 4.76 2.33 -8.11
CA ALA A 117 5.79 3.26 -7.65
C ALA A 117 5.58 3.70 -6.19
N SER A 118 4.32 3.93 -5.77
CA SER A 118 4.00 4.24 -4.37
C SER A 118 4.36 3.07 -3.45
N ALA A 119 3.88 1.86 -3.78
CA ALA A 119 4.16 0.66 -3.00
C ALA A 119 5.66 0.37 -2.89
N ARG A 120 6.40 0.56 -3.99
CA ARG A 120 7.87 0.46 -4.01
C ARG A 120 8.52 1.44 -3.02
N SER A 121 8.12 2.71 -3.08
CA SER A 121 8.67 3.75 -2.22
C SER A 121 8.43 3.44 -0.74
N GLU A 122 7.24 2.97 -0.39
CA GLU A 122 6.90 2.57 0.98
C GLU A 122 7.77 1.42 1.49
N LEU A 123 7.93 0.37 0.67
CA LEU A 123 8.78 -0.78 1.01
C LEU A 123 10.26 -0.39 1.10
N GLN A 124 10.74 0.54 0.27
CA GLN A 124 12.10 1.06 0.34
C GLN A 124 12.38 1.75 1.68
N VAL A 125 11.45 2.58 2.15
CA VAL A 125 11.60 3.30 3.43
C VAL A 125 11.75 2.31 4.58
N VAL A 126 10.88 1.30 4.65
CA VAL A 126 10.96 0.25 5.69
C VAL A 126 12.26 -0.53 5.58
N SER A 127 12.62 -0.95 4.36
CA SER A 127 13.83 -1.72 4.06
C SER A 127 15.12 -1.02 4.51
N THR A 128 15.25 0.27 4.18
CA THR A 128 16.42 1.08 4.56
C THR A 128 16.50 1.32 6.06
N GLU A 129 15.35 1.51 6.73
CA GLU A 129 15.29 1.71 8.17
C GLU A 129 15.76 0.47 8.94
N ILE A 130 15.25 -0.72 8.59
CA ILE A 130 15.60 -1.97 9.28
C ILE A 130 17.04 -2.43 8.99
N SER A 131 17.60 -2.01 7.87
CA SER A 131 18.98 -2.34 7.47
C SER A 131 20.02 -1.38 8.04
N SER A 132 19.57 -0.33 8.74
CA SER A 132 20.45 0.71 9.27
C SER A 132 21.40 0.19 10.37
N GLU A 133 22.58 0.79 10.43
CA GLU A 133 23.61 0.42 11.41
C GLU A 133 23.15 0.67 12.86
N ALA A 134 22.24 1.62 13.06
CA ALA A 134 21.63 1.90 14.36
C ALA A 134 20.82 0.69 14.89
N VAL A 135 20.10 0.01 14.01
CA VAL A 135 19.31 -1.19 14.34
C VAL A 135 20.22 -2.34 14.73
N LYS A 136 21.26 -2.60 13.93
CA LYS A 136 22.25 -3.64 14.23
C LYS A 136 22.91 -3.42 15.58
N ARG A 137 23.38 -2.20 15.87
CA ARG A 137 24.00 -1.83 17.16
C ARG A 137 23.05 -2.01 18.34
N ARG A 138 21.77 -1.68 18.16
CA ARG A 138 20.77 -1.82 19.21
C ARG A 138 20.49 -3.29 19.52
N ILE A 139 20.34 -4.12 18.50
CA ILE A 139 20.13 -5.56 18.64
C ILE A 139 21.33 -6.20 19.36
N GLN A 140 22.56 -5.90 18.92
CA GLN A 140 23.78 -6.37 19.60
C GLN A 140 23.88 -5.94 21.07
N LYS A 141 23.45 -4.71 21.38
CA LYS A 141 23.43 -4.20 22.77
C LYS A 141 22.44 -4.95 23.63
N GLU A 142 21.25 -5.25 23.12
CA GLU A 142 20.20 -5.96 23.87
C GLU A 142 20.57 -7.43 24.10
N GLU A 143 21.15 -8.11 23.11
CA GLU A 143 21.63 -9.48 23.32
C GLU A 143 22.79 -9.55 24.31
N ARG A 144 23.75 -8.62 24.24
CA ARG A 144 24.84 -8.54 25.22
C ARG A 144 24.34 -8.31 26.66
N LYS A 145 23.22 -7.60 26.84
CA LYS A 145 22.57 -7.46 28.16
C LYS A 145 21.98 -8.79 28.62
N LEU A 146 21.44 -9.60 27.71
CA LEU A 146 20.89 -10.92 28.03
C LEU A 146 21.98 -11.93 28.42
N MET A 147 23.21 -11.76 27.92
CA MET A 147 24.37 -12.60 28.26
C MET A 147 25.06 -12.25 29.59
N LYS A 148 24.77 -11.09 30.21
CA LYS A 148 25.41 -10.70 31.47
C LYS A 148 24.83 -11.52 32.63
N PRO A 149 25.65 -12.30 33.36
CA PRO A 149 25.19 -12.94 34.58
C PRO A 149 24.84 -11.85 35.60
N LEU A 150 23.82 -12.08 36.43
CA LEU A 150 23.56 -11.29 37.65
C LEU A 150 24.73 -11.48 38.62
N THR A 151 25.89 -10.92 38.28
CA THR A 151 27.06 -10.86 39.15
C THR A 151 26.94 -9.61 39.99
N SER A 152 26.02 -9.64 40.96
CA SER A 152 26.04 -8.68 42.05
C SER A 152 25.45 -9.29 43.31
N THR A 153 26.37 -9.60 44.23
CA THR A 153 26.22 -9.72 45.69
C THR A 153 26.17 -11.14 46.26
N SER A 154 27.33 -11.77 46.39
CA SER A 154 27.62 -12.65 47.52
C SER A 154 29.12 -12.71 47.79
N SER A 155 29.64 -11.60 48.29
CA SER A 155 30.73 -11.61 49.25
C SER A 155 30.26 -12.33 50.51
N SER A 156 30.53 -13.65 50.63
CA SER A 156 30.69 -14.27 51.94
C SER A 156 31.60 -15.48 51.82
N ALA A 157 32.72 -15.38 52.52
CA ALA A 157 33.68 -16.45 52.76
C ALA A 157 33.00 -17.65 53.44
N GLY A 158 33.45 -18.87 53.10
CA GLY A 158 33.15 -20.07 53.88
C GLY A 158 33.01 -21.36 53.10
N ASN A 159 34.13 -21.99 52.74
CA ASN A 159 34.32 -23.45 52.78
C ASN A 159 33.45 -24.39 51.88
N GLN A 160 33.12 -24.01 50.64
CA GLN A 160 32.58 -24.93 49.61
C GLN A 160 33.28 -24.67 48.27
N TYR A 161 34.39 -25.35 47.99
CA TYR A 161 35.17 -25.16 46.76
C TYR A 161 34.83 -26.17 45.65
N ASP A 162 34.43 -27.40 45.98
CA ASP A 162 34.13 -28.44 44.97
C ASP A 162 32.70 -28.36 44.39
N ASP A 163 31.67 -28.15 45.23
CA ASP A 163 30.29 -28.03 44.74
C ASP A 163 30.06 -26.72 43.97
N ASN A 164 30.74 -25.63 44.36
CA ASN A 164 30.73 -24.38 43.60
C ASN A 164 31.46 -24.52 42.26
N ALA A 165 32.51 -25.35 42.16
CA ALA A 165 33.22 -25.56 40.91
C ALA A 165 32.34 -26.31 39.88
N ARG A 166 31.65 -27.38 40.30
CA ARG A 166 30.69 -28.09 39.43
C ARG A 166 29.52 -27.21 39.01
N PHE A 167 28.94 -26.47 39.96
CA PHE A 167 27.85 -25.54 39.66
C PHE A 167 28.30 -24.44 38.69
N LEU A 168 29.50 -23.87 38.87
CA LEU A 168 30.05 -22.86 37.98
C LEU A 168 30.37 -23.42 36.58
N GLU A 169 30.84 -24.66 36.49
CA GLU A 169 31.08 -25.35 35.21
C GLU A 169 29.77 -25.62 34.46
N GLU A 170 28.71 -26.09 35.16
CA GLU A 170 27.37 -26.30 34.58
C GLU A 170 26.74 -24.97 34.13
N GLU A 171 26.82 -23.91 34.95
CA GLU A 171 26.33 -22.57 34.62
C GLU A 171 27.06 -22.02 33.38
N LYS A 172 28.38 -22.21 33.31
CA LYS A 172 29.21 -21.82 32.17
C LYS A 172 28.86 -22.60 30.91
N GLN A 173 28.63 -23.91 31.01
CA GLN A 173 28.19 -24.73 29.86
C GLN A 173 26.82 -24.27 29.35
N ARG A 174 25.87 -24.01 30.25
CA ARG A 174 24.54 -23.49 29.91
C ARG A 174 24.62 -22.11 29.26
N GLN A 175 25.47 -21.22 29.78
CA GLN A 175 25.72 -19.91 29.19
C GLN A 175 26.33 -20.02 27.79
N ASN A 176 27.27 -20.94 27.59
CA ASN A 176 27.91 -21.16 26.29
C ASN A 176 26.92 -21.74 25.26
N GLN A 177 25.98 -22.59 25.68
CA GLN A 177 24.88 -23.05 24.82
C GLN A 177 23.95 -21.89 24.43
N LEU A 178 23.53 -21.07 25.41
CA LEU A 178 22.70 -19.90 25.15
C LEU A 178 23.39 -18.88 24.23
N MET A 179 24.70 -18.68 24.39
CA MET A 179 25.48 -17.78 23.54
C MET A 179 25.55 -18.29 22.10
N LYS A 180 25.72 -19.61 21.91
CA LYS A 180 25.68 -20.24 20.58
C LYS A 180 24.32 -20.10 19.91
N GLU A 181 23.22 -20.26 20.63
CA GLU A 181 21.86 -20.07 20.10
C GLU A 181 21.63 -18.61 19.65
N GLN A 182 22.13 -17.65 20.42
CA GLN A 182 22.04 -16.22 20.08
C GLN A 182 22.89 -15.87 18.86
N ASP A 183 24.14 -16.36 18.77
CA ASP A 183 24.99 -16.16 17.60
C ASP A 183 24.36 -16.72 16.32
N GLN A 184 23.72 -17.89 16.38
CA GLN A 184 22.98 -18.45 15.25
C GLN A 184 21.81 -17.57 14.83
N ASN A 185 21.07 -16.99 15.79
CA ASN A 185 19.97 -16.07 15.50
C ASN A 185 20.48 -14.75 14.91
N LEU A 186 21.61 -14.23 15.37
CA LEU A 186 22.25 -13.05 14.78
C LEU A 186 22.74 -13.29 13.36
N GLU A 187 23.26 -14.48 13.06
CA GLU A 187 23.69 -14.82 11.71
C GLU A 187 22.49 -14.89 10.76
N ALA A 188 21.40 -15.55 11.18
CA ALA A 188 20.16 -15.59 10.41
C ALA A 188 19.55 -14.18 10.21
N LEU A 189 19.62 -13.33 11.24
CA LEU A 189 19.21 -11.94 11.15
C LEU A 189 20.12 -11.15 10.20
N SER A 190 21.44 -11.31 10.31
CA SER A 190 22.44 -10.67 9.46
C SER A 190 22.21 -11.02 8.00
N GLN A 191 21.95 -12.30 7.71
CA GLN A 191 21.57 -12.77 6.39
C GLN A 191 20.26 -12.12 5.91
N SER A 192 19.22 -12.08 6.76
CA SER A 192 17.92 -11.48 6.42
C SER A 192 18.04 -9.98 6.13
N VAL A 193 18.81 -9.26 6.95
CA VAL A 193 19.10 -7.83 6.77
C VAL A 193 19.95 -7.60 5.53
N LYS A 194 20.89 -8.48 5.22
CA LYS A 194 21.70 -8.41 4.00
C LYS A 194 20.83 -8.58 2.76
N VAL A 195 19.96 -9.60 2.74
CA VAL A 195 19.00 -9.81 1.64
C VAL A 195 18.12 -8.58 1.43
N VAL A 196 17.61 -7.99 2.52
CA VAL A 196 16.79 -6.79 2.44
C VAL A 196 17.60 -5.57 1.99
N GLY A 197 18.86 -5.45 2.42
CA GLY A 197 19.77 -4.41 1.96
C GLY A 197 20.05 -4.51 0.46
N ASP A 198 20.28 -5.72 -0.06
CA ASP A 198 20.46 -5.97 -1.49
C ASP A 198 19.19 -5.60 -2.27
N VAL A 199 18.02 -6.00 -1.75
CA VAL A 199 16.71 -5.61 -2.28
C VAL A 199 16.52 -4.09 -2.24
N ALA A 200 16.95 -3.40 -1.18
CA ALA A 200 16.88 -1.93 -1.08
C ALA A 200 17.68 -1.22 -2.18
N LEU A 201 18.86 -1.76 -2.52
CA LEU A 201 19.70 -1.24 -3.59
C LEU A 201 19.05 -1.45 -4.96
N GLU A 202 18.45 -2.63 -5.20
CA GLU A 202 17.68 -2.92 -6.41
C GLU A 202 16.48 -1.98 -6.54
N ILE A 203 15.72 -1.79 -5.46
CA ILE A 203 14.58 -0.86 -5.41
C ILE A 203 15.01 0.56 -5.75
N ASN A 204 16.10 1.07 -5.18
CA ASN A 204 16.57 2.44 -5.40
C ASN A 204 16.90 2.69 -6.88
N HIS A 205 17.51 1.71 -7.55
CA HIS A 205 17.77 1.79 -8.99
C HIS A 205 16.47 1.83 -9.80
N GLU A 206 15.49 1.01 -9.42
CA GLU A 206 14.21 0.90 -10.10
C GLU A 206 13.33 2.16 -9.90
N ILE A 207 13.30 2.76 -8.70
CA ILE A 207 12.59 4.04 -8.46
C ILE A 207 13.14 5.15 -9.37
N LYS A 208 14.47 5.25 -9.51
CA LYS A 208 15.08 6.27 -10.38
C LYS A 208 14.69 6.08 -11.83
N THR A 209 14.57 4.83 -12.27
CA THR A 209 14.13 4.48 -13.62
C THR A 209 12.65 4.82 -13.82
N GLN A 210 11.80 4.54 -12.82
CA GLN A 210 10.36 4.77 -12.88
C GLN A 210 9.97 6.25 -12.74
N ASN A 211 10.70 7.07 -11.97
CA ASN A 211 10.44 8.52 -11.91
C ASN A 211 10.54 9.17 -13.29
N LYS A 212 11.54 8.77 -14.09
CA LYS A 212 11.68 9.25 -15.47
C LYS A 212 10.51 8.83 -16.37
N MET A 213 9.96 7.63 -16.16
CA MET A 213 8.88 7.08 -16.98
C MET A 213 7.48 7.52 -16.55
N LEU A 214 7.29 7.88 -15.28
CA LEU A 214 6.04 8.43 -14.74
C LEU A 214 5.84 9.89 -15.14
N ASP A 215 6.93 10.67 -15.24
CA ASP A 215 6.86 12.04 -15.76
C ASP A 215 6.37 12.04 -17.22
N ASP A 216 6.97 11.22 -18.09
CA ASP A 216 6.59 11.09 -19.51
C ASP A 216 5.11 10.65 -19.67
N LEU A 217 4.67 9.68 -18.85
CA LEU A 217 3.30 9.17 -18.93
C LEU A 217 2.27 10.14 -18.34
N THR A 218 2.67 10.95 -17.36
CA THR A 218 1.83 12.02 -16.80
C THR A 218 1.63 13.12 -17.83
N GLU A 219 2.68 13.49 -18.58
CA GLU A 219 2.58 14.43 -19.69
C GLU A 219 1.61 13.94 -20.77
N ASP A 220 1.73 12.67 -21.18
CA ASP A 220 0.83 12.05 -22.16
C ASP A 220 -0.63 11.97 -21.68
N VAL A 221 -0.87 11.70 -20.39
CA VAL A 221 -2.22 11.67 -19.80
C VAL A 221 -2.81 13.07 -19.69
N VAL A 222 -2.02 14.07 -19.31
CA VAL A 222 -2.44 15.48 -19.28
C VAL A 222 -2.80 15.95 -20.70
N GLU A 223 -1.99 15.62 -21.69
CA GLU A 223 -2.28 15.95 -23.09
C GLU A 223 -3.54 15.25 -23.60
N ALA A 224 -3.72 13.96 -23.27
CA ALA A 224 -4.94 13.22 -23.63
C ALA A 224 -6.20 13.81 -22.95
N GLN A 225 -6.10 14.22 -21.69
CA GLN A 225 -7.18 14.86 -20.95
C GLN A 225 -7.52 16.23 -21.52
N GLU A 226 -6.52 17.02 -21.92
CA GLU A 226 -6.72 18.31 -22.57
C GLU A 226 -7.41 18.16 -23.92
N ARG A 227 -6.98 17.20 -24.74
CA ARG A 227 -7.64 16.85 -26.01
C ARG A 227 -9.09 16.39 -25.80
N MET A 228 -9.36 15.61 -24.76
CA MET A 228 -10.72 15.17 -24.42
C MET A 228 -11.60 16.33 -23.93
N ASN A 229 -11.07 17.22 -23.08
CA ASN A 229 -11.76 18.43 -22.64
C ASN A 229 -12.06 19.37 -23.81
N PHE A 230 -11.16 19.48 -24.79
CA PHE A 230 -11.38 20.25 -26.01
C PHE A 230 -12.50 19.66 -26.88
N VAL A 231 -12.56 18.34 -27.01
CA VAL A 231 -13.65 17.64 -27.71
C VAL A 231 -14.99 17.85 -26.97
N MET A 232 -14.99 17.77 -25.64
CA MET A 232 -16.18 18.06 -24.83
C MET A 232 -16.62 19.53 -24.94
N ASP A 233 -15.71 20.50 -24.96
CA ASP A 233 -16.06 21.92 -25.15
C ASP A 233 -16.65 22.15 -26.54
N ARG A 234 -16.10 21.52 -27.59
CA ARG A 234 -16.68 21.56 -28.94
C ARG A 234 -18.07 20.91 -28.98
N MET A 235 -18.27 19.78 -28.32
CA MET A 235 -19.58 19.11 -28.23
C MET A 235 -20.59 19.95 -27.44
N SER A 236 -20.18 20.56 -26.33
CA SER A 236 -20.97 21.51 -25.54
C SER A 236 -21.36 22.75 -26.35
N ARG A 237 -20.44 23.30 -27.15
CA ARG A 237 -20.71 24.41 -28.08
C ARG A 237 -21.69 23.99 -29.19
N LEU A 238 -21.52 22.82 -29.78
CA LEU A 238 -22.44 22.30 -30.81
C LEU A 238 -23.86 22.11 -30.25
N LEU A 239 -23.98 21.65 -29.00
CA LEU A 239 -25.26 21.56 -28.29
C LEU A 239 -25.83 22.95 -27.96
N LYS A 240 -25.00 23.90 -27.48
CA LYS A 240 -25.43 25.27 -27.13
C LYS A 240 -25.88 26.13 -28.30
N THR A 241 -25.39 25.86 -29.51
CA THR A 241 -25.62 26.75 -30.68
C THR A 241 -26.95 26.45 -31.37
N LYS A 242 -27.46 25.21 -31.28
CA LYS A 242 -28.73 24.83 -31.93
C LYS A 242 -29.96 25.29 -31.16
N ASP A 243 -29.92 25.29 -29.83
CA ASP A 243 -31.09 25.57 -28.99
C ASP A 243 -31.49 27.05 -28.93
N LYS A 244 -30.54 28.00 -28.89
CA LYS A 244 -30.90 29.42 -28.67
C LYS A 244 -31.63 30.05 -29.85
N CYS A 245 -31.23 29.74 -31.08
CA CYS A 245 -31.89 30.27 -32.28
C CYS A 245 -33.22 29.56 -32.54
N GLN A 246 -33.28 28.25 -32.31
CA GLN A 246 -34.49 27.45 -32.47
C GLN A 246 -35.54 27.80 -31.40
N LEU A 247 -35.14 28.02 -30.15
CA LEU A 247 -36.00 28.51 -29.07
C LEU A 247 -36.51 29.94 -29.36
N GLY A 248 -35.65 30.82 -29.86
CA GLY A 248 -36.05 32.17 -30.27
C GLY A 248 -37.11 32.16 -31.37
N LEU A 249 -36.94 31.28 -32.38
CA LEU A 249 -37.91 31.08 -33.45
C LEU A 249 -39.24 30.53 -32.92
N ILE A 250 -39.21 29.56 -32.01
CA ILE A 250 -40.41 28.99 -31.38
C ILE A 250 -41.17 30.05 -30.57
N ILE A 251 -40.48 30.85 -29.75
CA ILE A 251 -41.11 31.93 -28.96
C ILE A 251 -41.76 32.97 -29.89
N PHE A 252 -41.08 33.34 -30.97
CA PHE A 252 -41.61 34.26 -31.96
C PHE A 252 -42.88 33.72 -32.64
N LEU A 253 -42.88 32.44 -33.03
CA LEU A 253 -44.03 31.80 -33.67
C LEU A 253 -45.25 31.71 -32.74
N VAL A 254 -45.02 31.41 -31.45
CA VAL A 254 -46.07 31.39 -30.42
C VAL A 254 -46.65 32.78 -30.18
N PHE A 255 -45.82 33.82 -30.14
CA PHE A 255 -46.29 35.19 -29.97
C PHE A 255 -47.21 35.62 -31.12
N VAL A 256 -46.82 35.34 -32.37
CA VAL A 256 -47.64 35.63 -33.55
C VAL A 256 -48.98 34.90 -33.50
N LEU A 257 -48.97 33.63 -33.07
CA LEU A 257 -50.20 32.84 -32.91
C LEU A 257 -51.13 33.47 -31.87
N VAL A 258 -50.60 33.90 -30.71
CA VAL A 258 -51.38 34.54 -29.65
C VAL A 258 -52.04 35.83 -30.15
N VAL A 259 -51.30 36.69 -30.86
CA VAL A 259 -51.85 37.93 -31.44
C VAL A 259 -52.95 37.64 -32.45
N MET A 260 -52.77 36.63 -33.32
CA MET A 260 -53.80 36.20 -34.27
C MET A 260 -55.08 35.73 -33.57
N VAL A 261 -54.96 34.95 -32.50
CA VAL A 261 -56.12 34.48 -31.71
C VAL A 261 -56.85 35.63 -31.03
N PHE A 262 -56.12 36.58 -30.41
CA PHE A 262 -56.74 37.75 -29.79
C PHE A 262 -57.47 38.63 -30.82
N LEU A 263 -56.89 38.84 -32.00
CA LEU A 263 -57.50 39.67 -33.05
C LEU A 263 -58.81 39.04 -33.58
N VAL A 264 -58.83 37.71 -33.73
CA VAL A 264 -60.03 36.95 -34.13
C VAL A 264 -61.11 36.96 -33.05
N ILE A 265 -60.75 36.95 -31.76
CA ILE A 265 -61.74 37.00 -30.67
C ILE A 265 -62.33 38.41 -30.50
N TYR A 266 -61.56 39.46 -30.81
CA TYR A 266 -61.98 40.85 -30.66
C TYR A 266 -62.70 41.43 -31.89
N THR A 267 -62.61 40.74 -33.03
CA THR A 267 -63.34 41.05 -34.28
C THR A 267 -64.62 40.25 -34.33
#